data_AF-A0A0J9T3L3-F1
#
_entry.id   AF-A0A0J9T3L3-F1
#
_cell.length_a   1.000
_cell.length_b   1.000
_cell.length_c   1.000
_cell.angle_alpha   90.00
_cell.angle_beta   90.00
_cell.angle_gamma   90.00
#
_symmetry.space_group_name_H-M   'P 1'
#
loop_
_entity.id
_entity.type
_entity.pdbx_description
1 polymer ?
#
loop_
_entity_poly.entity_id
_entity_poly.type
_entity_poly.pdbx_seq_one_letter_code
_entity_poly.pdbx_strand_id
1 'polypeptide(L)'
;MINRAEVKNNYTDLCTTTVVDIMHLDKSYIDVCSVFKGALKLFSGKSGGYEKNVYCGYMNYWLNQHFRSSKDSTCDTITFYTTMINRDAENSTILNNCRGEIYNMEEPEFNNMYVLDNMYKNLNEYKAKMKTRHGEACENAKECSRLYNSIIGKCVKEKTSSLCNELSNINSKIKKEGWMKEGNNVCGDILSLLSAEEAYELNGKSTFFINIISISVIMVGMIFIFLIFYKVNKHFI
;
A
#
# COMPACT_ATOMS: atom_id res chain seq x y z
N MET A 1 7.72 -12.58 -2.56
CA MET A 1 7.68 -13.65 -3.59
C MET A 1 8.68 -13.43 -4.73
N ILE A 2 9.05 -12.18 -5.06
CA ILE A 2 9.82 -11.85 -6.29
C ILE A 2 11.36 -11.87 -6.10
N ASN A 3 11.88 -11.77 -4.88
CA ASN A 3 13.33 -11.70 -4.61
C ASN A 3 14.08 -13.05 -4.72
N ARG A 4 13.61 -14.03 -5.52
CA ARG A 4 14.32 -15.31 -5.71
C ARG A 4 15.47 -15.13 -6.72
N ALA A 5 16.64 -15.68 -6.40
CA ALA A 5 17.85 -15.58 -7.22
C ALA A 5 17.67 -16.09 -8.67
N GLU A 6 16.82 -17.10 -8.88
CA GLU A 6 16.51 -17.65 -10.22
C GLU A 6 15.85 -16.63 -11.17
N VAL A 7 15.19 -15.60 -10.63
CA VAL A 7 14.52 -14.55 -11.41
C VAL A 7 15.51 -13.48 -11.89
N LYS A 8 16.66 -13.33 -11.22
CA LYS A 8 17.61 -12.22 -11.36
C LYS A 8 18.66 -12.44 -12.46
N ASN A 9 19.15 -13.67 -12.63
CA ASN A 9 20.41 -13.94 -13.34
C ASN A 9 20.38 -13.77 -14.87
N ASN A 10 19.21 -13.72 -15.50
CA ASN A 10 19.12 -13.61 -16.97
C ASN A 10 19.06 -12.17 -17.50
N TYR A 11 19.04 -11.17 -16.62
CA TYR A 11 18.80 -9.77 -17.01
C TYR A 11 19.89 -8.79 -16.57
N THR A 12 20.88 -9.24 -15.81
CA THR A 12 21.85 -8.35 -15.13
C THR A 12 22.65 -7.48 -16.10
N ASP A 13 23.19 -8.04 -17.18
CA ASP A 13 24.01 -7.27 -18.13
C ASP A 13 23.18 -6.21 -18.87
N LEU A 14 22.02 -6.61 -19.40
CA LEU A 14 21.10 -5.70 -20.09
C LEU A 14 20.57 -4.60 -19.16
N CYS A 15 20.28 -4.96 -17.90
CA CYS A 15 19.88 -4.00 -16.89
C CYS A 15 21.02 -3.07 -16.50
N THR A 16 22.28 -3.53 -16.49
CA THR A 16 23.45 -2.69 -16.21
C THR A 16 23.54 -1.56 -17.23
N THR A 17 23.53 -1.88 -18.53
CA THR A 17 23.56 -0.86 -19.59
C THR A 17 22.35 0.07 -19.53
N THR A 18 21.15 -0.46 -19.32
CA THR A 18 19.92 0.36 -19.29
C THR A 18 19.91 1.31 -18.09
N VAL A 19 20.27 0.82 -16.90
CA VAL A 19 20.17 1.59 -15.65
C VAL A 19 21.33 2.58 -15.51
N VAL A 20 22.57 2.15 -15.75
CA VAL A 20 23.75 2.97 -15.49
C VAL A 20 24.07 3.86 -16.68
N ASP A 21 24.16 3.29 -17.88
CA ASP A 21 24.68 4.01 -19.04
C ASP A 21 23.61 4.91 -19.68
N ILE A 22 22.34 4.48 -19.65
CA ILE A 22 21.23 5.20 -20.31
C ILE A 22 20.45 6.08 -19.34
N MET A 23 20.04 5.54 -18.18
CA MET A 23 19.24 6.30 -17.21
C MET A 23 20.10 7.08 -16.19
N HIS A 24 21.40 6.79 -16.12
CA HIS A 24 22.32 7.38 -15.14
C HIS A 24 21.88 7.20 -13.68
N LEU A 25 21.28 6.05 -13.38
CA LEU A 25 20.85 5.67 -12.04
C LEU A 25 21.95 4.91 -11.30
N ASP A 26 21.83 4.90 -9.96
CA ASP A 26 22.71 4.12 -9.11
C ASP A 26 22.62 2.61 -9.42
N LYS A 27 23.73 1.89 -9.23
CA LYS A 27 23.81 0.45 -9.50
C LYS A 27 22.80 -0.38 -8.70
N SER A 28 22.32 0.10 -7.55
CA SER A 28 21.24 -0.53 -6.79
C SER A 28 19.95 -0.74 -7.60
N TYR A 29 19.71 0.07 -8.65
CA TYR A 29 18.56 -0.08 -9.53
C TYR A 29 18.72 -1.18 -10.59
N ILE A 30 19.92 -1.75 -10.77
CA ILE A 30 20.13 -2.92 -11.65
C ILE A 30 19.31 -4.12 -11.14
N ASP A 31 19.28 -4.29 -9.82
CA ASP A 31 18.48 -5.31 -9.16
C ASP A 31 16.99 -5.05 -9.36
N VAL A 32 16.56 -3.79 -9.25
CA VAL A 32 15.16 -3.40 -9.50
C VAL A 32 14.74 -3.76 -10.92
N CYS A 33 15.55 -3.42 -11.93
CA CYS A 33 15.32 -3.78 -13.32
C CYS A 33 15.24 -5.31 -13.51
N SER A 34 16.21 -6.05 -12.97
CA SER A 34 16.31 -7.50 -13.16
C SER A 34 15.14 -8.24 -12.53
N VAL A 35 14.78 -7.86 -11.30
CA VAL A 35 13.64 -8.41 -10.55
C VAL A 35 12.33 -8.11 -11.27
N PHE A 36 12.15 -6.87 -11.75
CA PHE A 36 10.95 -6.47 -12.49
C PHE A 36 10.75 -7.30 -13.76
N LYS A 37 11.78 -7.41 -14.59
CA LYS A 37 11.74 -8.17 -15.85
C LYS A 37 11.44 -9.65 -15.62
N GLY A 38 12.15 -10.27 -14.69
CA GLY A 38 11.94 -11.67 -14.39
C GLY A 38 10.56 -11.94 -13.78
N ALA A 39 10.04 -11.02 -12.96
CA ALA A 39 8.68 -11.11 -12.43
C ALA A 39 7.62 -11.09 -13.53
N LEU A 40 7.73 -10.14 -14.47
CA LEU A 40 6.81 -10.04 -15.59
C LEU A 40 6.81 -11.32 -16.42
N LYS A 41 8.00 -11.85 -16.75
CA LYS A 41 8.12 -13.12 -17.48
C LYS A 41 7.48 -14.29 -16.72
N LEU A 42 7.68 -14.37 -15.41
CA LEU A 42 7.08 -15.41 -14.58
C LEU A 42 5.55 -15.33 -14.55
N PHE A 43 5.01 -14.12 -14.41
CA PHE A 43 3.55 -13.93 -14.34
C PHE A 43 2.87 -14.09 -15.69
N SER A 44 3.50 -13.64 -16.78
CA SER A 44 2.94 -13.75 -18.13
C SER A 44 3.07 -15.16 -18.73
N GLY A 45 4.02 -15.97 -18.28
CA GLY A 45 4.36 -17.26 -18.88
C GLY A 45 3.56 -18.47 -18.39
N LYS A 46 2.74 -18.35 -17.33
CA LYS A 46 1.97 -19.48 -16.79
C LYS A 46 0.63 -19.64 -17.52
N SER A 47 0.39 -20.79 -18.15
CA SER A 47 -0.95 -21.21 -18.58
C SER A 47 -1.84 -21.36 -17.34
N GLY A 48 -2.93 -20.57 -17.27
CA GLY A 48 -3.74 -20.43 -16.04
C GLY A 48 -3.16 -19.44 -15.02
N GLY A 49 -2.32 -18.51 -15.47
CA GLY A 49 -1.65 -17.49 -14.65
C GLY A 49 -2.59 -16.47 -13.99
N TYR A 50 -1.99 -15.60 -13.18
CA TYR A 50 -2.69 -14.46 -12.57
C TYR A 50 -3.31 -13.58 -13.65
N GLU A 51 -4.51 -13.05 -13.41
CA GLU A 51 -5.14 -12.13 -14.35
C GLU A 51 -4.23 -10.92 -14.61
N LYS A 52 -4.22 -10.44 -15.86
CA LYS A 52 -3.29 -9.38 -16.31
C LYS A 52 -3.37 -8.11 -15.47
N ASN A 53 -4.57 -7.61 -15.26
CA ASN A 53 -4.88 -6.50 -14.37
C ASN A 53 -4.28 -6.70 -12.97
N VAL A 54 -4.35 -7.92 -12.41
CA VAL A 54 -3.85 -8.22 -11.06
C VAL A 54 -2.34 -8.13 -10.99
N TYR A 55 -1.61 -8.85 -11.86
CA TYR A 55 -0.15 -8.81 -11.79
C TYR A 55 0.41 -7.46 -12.24
N CYS A 56 -0.18 -6.81 -13.25
CA CYS A 56 0.28 -5.48 -13.68
C CYS A 56 0.06 -4.42 -12.61
N GLY A 57 -1.10 -4.44 -11.93
CA GLY A 57 -1.36 -3.54 -10.80
C GLY A 57 -0.36 -3.73 -9.65
N TYR A 58 -0.05 -4.98 -9.31
CA TYR A 58 0.98 -5.29 -8.31
C TYR A 58 2.37 -4.80 -8.75
N MET A 59 2.76 -5.05 -10.01
CA MET A 59 4.04 -4.62 -10.54
C MET A 59 4.16 -3.09 -10.59
N ASN A 60 3.06 -2.38 -10.89
CA ASN A 60 3.00 -0.93 -10.82
C ASN A 60 3.26 -0.42 -9.39
N TYR A 61 2.57 -0.99 -8.40
CA TYR A 61 2.79 -0.64 -6.99
C TYR A 61 4.23 -0.91 -6.55
N TRP A 62 4.76 -2.09 -6.89
CA TRP A 62 6.11 -2.48 -6.50
C TRP A 62 7.18 -1.51 -7.04
N LEU A 63 7.08 -1.07 -8.30
CA LEU A 63 7.97 -0.03 -8.82
C LEU A 63 7.77 1.30 -8.12
N ASN A 64 6.52 1.75 -7.93
CA ASN A 64 6.22 3.00 -7.24
C ASN A 64 6.84 3.05 -5.83
N GLN A 65 6.89 1.92 -5.12
CA GLN A 65 7.53 1.84 -3.80
C GLN A 65 9.04 2.13 -3.87
N HIS A 66 9.71 1.64 -4.91
CA HIS A 66 11.15 1.86 -5.12
C HIS A 66 11.49 3.31 -5.53
N PHE A 67 10.62 3.96 -6.31
CA PHE A 67 10.88 5.34 -6.76
C PHE A 67 10.38 6.40 -5.78
N ARG A 68 9.34 6.12 -4.97
CA ARG A 68 8.87 7.05 -3.92
C ARG A 68 9.80 7.15 -2.71
N SER A 69 10.62 6.12 -2.48
CA SER A 69 11.60 6.11 -1.39
C SER A 69 12.89 6.83 -1.73
N SER A 70 13.06 7.28 -2.99
CA SER A 70 14.23 8.01 -3.47
C SER A 70 13.92 9.50 -3.52
N LYS A 71 14.68 10.32 -2.78
CA LYS A 71 14.49 11.78 -2.74
C LYS A 71 15.11 12.53 -3.93
N ASP A 72 15.95 11.85 -4.71
CA ASP A 72 16.84 12.48 -5.69
C ASP A 72 16.79 11.85 -7.10
N SER A 73 15.79 11.02 -7.43
CA SER A 73 15.75 10.42 -8.78
C SER A 73 15.11 11.34 -9.81
N THR A 74 15.88 11.71 -10.83
CA THR A 74 15.40 12.29 -12.11
C THR A 74 14.55 11.30 -12.92
N CYS A 75 14.43 10.06 -12.45
CA CYS A 75 13.67 8.98 -13.04
C CYS A 75 12.50 8.61 -12.13
N ASP A 76 11.29 8.56 -12.69
CA ASP A 76 10.08 8.11 -12.02
C ASP A 76 9.66 6.71 -12.51
N THR A 77 8.58 6.15 -11.94
CA THR A 77 8.10 4.80 -12.26
C THR A 77 7.83 4.64 -13.76
N ILE A 78 7.14 5.60 -14.38
CA ILE A 78 6.76 5.52 -15.79
C ILE A 78 7.98 5.66 -16.73
N THR A 79 8.92 6.57 -16.41
CA THR A 79 10.14 6.77 -17.20
C THR A 79 11.05 5.56 -17.11
N PHE A 80 11.19 4.97 -15.92
CA PHE A 80 11.97 3.77 -15.70
C PHE A 80 11.43 2.61 -16.54
N TYR A 81 10.13 2.33 -16.41
CA TYR A 81 9.46 1.28 -17.17
C TYR A 81 9.55 1.48 -18.69
N THR A 82 9.22 2.68 -19.17
CA THR A 82 9.21 2.99 -20.62
C THR A 82 10.60 2.85 -21.23
N THR A 83 11.64 3.27 -20.51
CA THR A 83 13.01 3.12 -21.00
C THR A 83 13.44 1.64 -21.00
N MET A 84 13.08 0.86 -19.97
CA MET A 84 13.35 -0.59 -19.96
C MET A 84 12.73 -1.33 -21.15
N ILE A 85 11.47 -1.08 -21.46
CA ILE A 85 10.77 -1.78 -22.55
C ILE A 85 11.32 -1.39 -23.93
N ASN A 86 11.75 -0.13 -24.10
CA ASN A 86 12.29 0.36 -25.37
C ASN A 86 13.71 -0.15 -25.66
N ARG A 87 14.43 -0.59 -24.63
CA ARG A 87 15.82 -1.05 -24.74
C ARG A 87 15.98 -2.57 -24.75
N ASP A 88 14.87 -3.31 -24.61
CA ASP A 88 14.87 -4.77 -24.60
C ASP A 88 13.95 -5.31 -25.70
N ALA A 89 14.45 -5.25 -26.94
CA ALA A 89 13.71 -5.70 -28.12
C ALA A 89 13.37 -7.20 -28.06
N GLU A 90 14.28 -8.00 -27.51
CA GLU A 90 14.14 -9.46 -27.40
C GLU A 90 12.98 -9.88 -26.49
N ASN A 91 12.76 -9.16 -25.39
CA ASN A 91 11.66 -9.44 -24.46
C ASN A 91 10.46 -8.50 -24.64
N SER A 92 10.42 -7.73 -25.74
CA SER A 92 9.45 -6.66 -25.95
C SER A 92 8.00 -7.11 -25.79
N THR A 93 7.60 -8.29 -26.27
CA THR A 93 6.24 -8.81 -26.10
C THR A 93 5.87 -9.00 -24.62
N ILE A 94 6.77 -9.61 -23.84
CA ILE A 94 6.55 -9.88 -22.41
C ILE A 94 6.51 -8.58 -21.62
N LEU A 95 7.47 -7.69 -21.89
CA LEU A 95 7.60 -6.45 -21.15
C LEU A 95 6.47 -5.48 -21.47
N ASN A 96 5.96 -5.49 -22.71
CA ASN A 96 4.80 -4.67 -23.09
C ASN A 96 3.47 -5.17 -22.53
N ASN A 97 3.40 -6.33 -21.89
CA ASN A 97 2.14 -6.86 -21.36
C ASN A 97 1.47 -5.91 -20.36
N CYS A 98 2.24 -5.16 -19.58
CA CYS A 98 1.71 -4.16 -18.64
C CYS A 98 1.74 -2.72 -19.18
N ARG A 99 1.94 -2.53 -20.48
CA ARG A 99 1.92 -1.18 -21.07
C ARG A 99 0.54 -0.55 -20.86
N GLY A 100 0.53 0.68 -20.34
CA GLY A 100 -0.69 1.40 -19.96
C GLY A 100 -1.14 1.15 -18.51
N GLU A 101 -0.66 0.10 -17.86
CA GLU A 101 -0.98 -0.24 -16.46
C GLU A 101 0.12 0.19 -15.48
N ILE A 102 1.32 0.51 -15.99
CA ILE A 102 2.43 1.07 -15.21
C ILE A 102 2.41 2.59 -15.35
N TYR A 103 2.26 3.29 -14.22
CA TYR A 103 2.17 4.75 -14.14
C TYR A 103 2.67 5.24 -12.77
N ASN A 104 2.91 6.54 -12.66
CA ASN A 104 3.19 7.15 -11.36
C ASN A 104 1.89 7.20 -10.56
N MET A 105 1.74 6.32 -9.55
CA MET A 105 0.54 6.32 -8.70
C MET A 105 0.41 7.66 -7.99
N GLU A 106 -0.80 8.10 -7.70
CA GLU A 106 -1.01 9.21 -6.77
C GLU A 106 -0.86 8.73 -5.32
N GLU A 107 -0.68 9.67 -4.38
CA GLU A 107 -0.47 9.32 -2.97
C GLU A 107 -1.62 8.51 -2.36
N PRO A 108 -2.91 8.89 -2.55
CA PRO A 108 -4.02 8.16 -1.93
C PRO A 108 -4.13 6.72 -2.44
N GLU A 109 -3.88 6.52 -3.73
CA GLU A 109 -3.86 5.22 -4.37
C GLU A 109 -2.69 4.36 -3.90
N PHE A 110 -1.48 4.93 -3.87
CA PHE A 110 -0.29 4.26 -3.37
C PHE A 110 -0.48 3.79 -1.93
N ASN A 111 -1.06 4.62 -1.07
CA ASN A 111 -1.35 4.27 0.31
C ASN A 111 -2.34 3.11 0.42
N ASN A 112 -3.38 3.07 -0.42
CA ASN A 112 -4.31 1.94 -0.46
C ASN A 112 -3.58 0.64 -0.84
N MET A 113 -2.74 0.69 -1.88
CA MET A 113 -1.94 -0.46 -2.31
C MET A 113 -0.93 -0.90 -1.25
N TYR A 114 -0.31 0.05 -0.54
CA TYR A 114 0.59 -0.23 0.57
C TYR A 114 -0.10 -0.96 1.71
N VAL A 115 -1.31 -0.54 2.09
CA VAL A 115 -2.10 -1.22 3.12
C VAL A 115 -2.46 -2.63 2.66
N LEU A 116 -2.93 -2.79 1.41
CA LEU A 116 -3.26 -4.11 0.84
C LEU A 116 -2.06 -5.07 0.82
N ASP A 117 -0.90 -4.61 0.35
CA ASP A 117 0.33 -5.43 0.32
C ASP A 117 0.75 -5.88 1.71
N ASN A 118 0.67 -5.00 2.71
CA ASN A 118 0.97 -5.35 4.10
C ASN A 118 -0.07 -6.29 4.70
N MET A 119 -1.35 -6.17 4.36
CA MET A 119 -2.36 -7.15 4.74
C MET A 119 -2.00 -8.52 4.17
N TYR A 120 -1.66 -8.60 2.88
CA TYR A 120 -1.24 -9.86 2.26
C TYR A 120 0.03 -10.47 2.88
N LYS A 121 1.03 -9.66 3.22
CA LYS A 121 2.21 -10.11 3.95
C LYS A 121 1.83 -10.72 5.30
N ASN A 122 1.06 -9.99 6.11
CA ASN A 122 0.58 -10.47 7.40
C ASN A 122 -0.26 -11.75 7.27
N LEU A 123 -1.14 -11.82 6.26
CA LEU A 123 -1.92 -13.02 6.00
C LEU A 123 -1.01 -14.24 5.73
N ASN A 124 0.01 -14.06 4.88
CA ASN A 124 0.92 -15.15 4.53
C ASN A 124 1.79 -15.57 5.72
N GLU A 125 2.27 -14.61 6.51
CA GLU A 125 3.07 -14.86 7.73
C GLU A 125 2.26 -15.59 8.80
N TYR A 126 1.00 -15.20 9.03
CA TYR A 126 0.09 -15.94 9.89
C TYR A 126 0.03 -17.42 9.49
N LYS A 127 -0.26 -17.70 8.21
CA LYS A 127 -0.36 -19.08 7.71
C LYS A 127 0.91 -19.88 7.91
N ALA A 128 2.05 -19.27 7.62
CA ALA A 128 3.35 -19.92 7.74
C ALA A 128 3.69 -20.26 9.20
N LYS A 129 3.32 -19.38 10.13
CA LYS A 129 3.73 -19.46 11.54
C LYS A 129 2.72 -20.14 12.44
N MET A 130 1.46 -20.29 12.02
CA MET A 130 0.38 -20.70 12.91
C MET A 130 0.63 -22.01 13.66
N LYS A 131 1.34 -22.97 13.02
CA LYS A 131 1.64 -24.28 13.60
C LYS A 131 2.88 -24.31 14.51
N THR A 132 3.80 -23.37 14.34
CA THR A 132 5.15 -23.45 14.93
C THR A 132 5.49 -22.26 15.83
N ARG A 133 4.88 -21.11 15.59
CA ARG A 133 5.13 -19.84 16.27
C ARG A 133 3.81 -19.09 16.45
N HIS A 134 2.93 -19.70 17.23
CA HIS A 134 1.55 -19.26 17.38
C HIS A 134 1.42 -17.78 17.78
N GLY A 135 2.20 -17.32 18.76
CA GLY A 135 2.19 -15.91 19.18
C GLY A 135 2.55 -14.95 18.04
N GLU A 136 3.62 -15.23 17.29
CA GLU A 136 3.99 -14.43 16.12
C GLU A 136 2.89 -14.46 15.05
N ALA A 137 2.27 -15.62 14.81
CA ALA A 137 1.15 -15.70 13.88
C ALA A 137 0.01 -14.78 14.33
N CYS A 138 -0.35 -14.79 15.60
CA CYS A 138 -1.40 -13.95 16.15
C CYS A 138 -1.11 -12.45 16.01
N GLU A 139 0.13 -12.01 16.19
CA GLU A 139 0.51 -10.61 15.93
C GLU A 139 0.30 -10.23 14.46
N ASN A 140 0.62 -11.13 13.52
CA ASN A 140 0.32 -10.88 12.10
C ASN A 140 -1.19 -10.80 11.84
N ALA A 141 -2.00 -11.64 12.47
CA ALA A 141 -3.45 -11.58 12.33
C ALA A 141 -4.06 -10.30 12.92
N LYS A 142 -3.59 -9.85 14.08
CA LYS A 142 -3.98 -8.57 14.68
C LYS A 142 -3.65 -7.41 13.75
N GLU A 143 -2.44 -7.38 13.21
CA GLU A 143 -2.01 -6.32 12.30
C GLU A 143 -2.81 -6.33 10.99
N CYS A 144 -3.09 -7.50 10.42
CA CYS A 144 -3.97 -7.60 9.26
C CYS A 144 -5.36 -7.01 9.52
N SER A 145 -5.95 -7.30 10.69
CA SER A 145 -7.26 -6.76 11.06
C SER A 145 -7.23 -5.24 11.25
N ARG A 146 -6.18 -4.73 11.90
CA ARG A 146 -5.97 -3.29 12.10
C ARG A 146 -5.88 -2.56 10.76
N LEU A 147 -5.09 -3.09 9.83
CA LEU A 147 -4.92 -2.55 8.48
C LEU A 147 -6.23 -2.58 7.69
N TYR A 148 -6.95 -3.70 7.70
CA TYR A 148 -8.28 -3.80 7.05
C TYR A 148 -9.23 -2.71 7.56
N ASN A 149 -9.36 -2.59 8.88
CA ASN A 149 -10.28 -1.63 9.52
C ASN A 149 -9.89 -0.17 9.22
N SER A 150 -8.60 0.10 8.97
CA SER A 150 -8.12 1.45 8.65
C SER A 150 -8.59 1.97 7.29
N ILE A 151 -8.91 1.09 6.33
CA ILE A 151 -9.26 1.50 4.96
C ILE A 151 -10.66 1.07 4.49
N ILE A 152 -11.31 0.10 5.14
CA ILE A 152 -12.63 -0.40 4.72
C ILE A 152 -13.72 0.68 4.72
N GLY A 153 -13.60 1.72 5.55
CA GLY A 153 -14.54 2.84 5.56
C GLY A 153 -14.61 3.61 4.23
N LYS A 154 -13.58 3.55 3.39
CA LYS A 154 -13.59 4.16 2.03
C LYS A 154 -14.67 3.52 1.14
N CYS A 155 -15.00 2.25 1.41
CA CYS A 155 -16.00 1.51 0.66
C CYS A 155 -17.43 1.99 0.87
N VAL A 156 -17.72 2.90 1.81
CA VAL A 156 -19.07 3.50 1.90
C VAL A 156 -19.36 4.37 0.67
N LYS A 157 -18.38 5.15 0.22
CA LYS A 157 -18.51 6.05 -0.93
C LYS A 157 -18.09 5.40 -2.24
N GLU A 158 -17.17 4.43 -2.19
CA GLU A 158 -16.54 3.82 -3.36
C GLU A 158 -16.85 2.31 -3.46
N LYS A 159 -18.11 1.93 -3.22
CA LYS A 159 -18.56 0.52 -3.05
C LYS A 159 -18.08 -0.44 -4.15
N THR A 160 -17.95 0.02 -5.39
CA THR A 160 -17.59 -0.79 -6.55
C THR A 160 -16.14 -0.64 -6.99
N SER A 161 -15.31 0.06 -6.20
CA SER A 161 -13.89 0.21 -6.51
C SER A 161 -13.15 -1.14 -6.43
N SER A 162 -12.06 -1.25 -7.19
CA SER A 162 -11.14 -2.40 -7.14
C SER A 162 -10.65 -2.67 -5.72
N LEU A 163 -10.38 -1.60 -4.94
CA LEU A 163 -10.03 -1.67 -3.53
C LEU A 163 -11.09 -2.42 -2.71
N CYS A 164 -12.37 -2.08 -2.88
CA CYS A 164 -13.46 -2.66 -2.09
C CYS A 164 -13.73 -4.11 -2.45
N ASN A 165 -13.61 -4.46 -3.74
CA ASN A 165 -13.65 -5.85 -4.18
C ASN A 165 -12.52 -6.66 -3.52
N GLU A 166 -11.32 -6.08 -3.46
CA GLU A 166 -10.17 -6.76 -2.87
C GLU A 166 -10.26 -6.92 -1.36
N LEU A 167 -10.75 -5.90 -0.65
CA LEU A 167 -11.04 -6.01 0.78
C LEU A 167 -12.12 -7.06 1.06
N SER A 168 -13.15 -7.14 0.22
CA SER A 168 -14.18 -8.19 0.31
C SER A 168 -13.57 -9.59 0.13
N ASN A 169 -12.64 -9.75 -0.83
CA ASN A 169 -11.92 -11.00 -1.05
C ASN A 169 -11.09 -11.39 0.18
N ILE A 170 -10.36 -10.44 0.77
CA ILE A 170 -9.57 -10.66 1.98
C ILE A 170 -10.46 -11.07 3.15
N ASN A 171 -11.56 -10.37 3.40
CA ASN A 171 -12.52 -10.71 4.45
C ASN A 171 -13.08 -12.13 4.26
N SER A 172 -13.49 -12.45 3.03
CA SER A 172 -14.00 -13.78 2.67
C SER A 172 -12.96 -14.88 2.92
N LYS A 173 -11.69 -14.62 2.59
CA LYS A 173 -10.58 -15.53 2.83
C LYS A 173 -10.33 -15.76 4.33
N ILE A 174 -10.28 -14.68 5.12
CA ILE A 174 -10.12 -14.75 6.58
C ILE A 174 -11.26 -15.56 7.21
N LYS A 175 -12.51 -15.30 6.83
CA LYS A 175 -13.69 -16.02 7.32
C LYS A 175 -13.65 -17.50 6.97
N LYS A 176 -13.38 -17.83 5.70
CA LYS A 176 -13.27 -19.21 5.22
C LYS A 176 -12.20 -20.01 5.95
N GLU A 177 -11.06 -19.38 6.21
CA GLU A 177 -9.93 -20.03 6.86
C GLU A 177 -10.07 -20.06 8.40
N GLY A 178 -11.09 -19.41 8.95
CA GLY A 178 -11.49 -19.56 10.34
C GLY A 178 -10.57 -18.88 11.35
N TRP A 179 -9.82 -17.86 10.94
CA TRP A 179 -8.86 -17.18 11.83
C TRP A 179 -9.56 -16.42 12.96
N MET A 180 -10.81 -16.03 12.72
CA MET A 180 -11.63 -15.17 13.57
C MET A 180 -12.96 -15.82 13.94
N LYS A 181 -13.03 -17.16 14.11
CA LYS A 181 -14.28 -17.79 14.54
C LYS A 181 -14.73 -17.20 15.88
N GLU A 182 -15.90 -16.56 15.89
CA GLU A 182 -16.54 -16.02 17.09
C GLU A 182 -16.65 -17.09 18.18
N GLY A 183 -16.25 -16.73 19.40
CA GLY A 183 -16.37 -17.58 20.60
C GLY A 183 -15.23 -18.59 20.84
N ASN A 184 -14.29 -18.76 19.91
CA ASN A 184 -13.05 -19.55 20.08
C ASN A 184 -11.96 -18.98 19.17
N ASN A 185 -11.61 -17.70 19.41
CA ASN A 185 -10.58 -17.02 18.65
C ASN A 185 -9.25 -17.76 18.87
N VAL A 186 -8.72 -18.36 17.80
CA VAL A 186 -7.45 -19.10 17.87
C VAL A 186 -6.34 -18.18 18.40
N CYS A 187 -6.46 -16.89 18.14
CA CYS A 187 -5.64 -15.84 18.70
C CYS A 187 -6.49 -14.91 19.57
N GLY A 188 -6.13 -14.76 20.85
CA GLY A 188 -6.77 -13.80 21.76
C GLY A 188 -6.68 -12.36 21.26
N ASP A 189 -7.69 -11.55 21.59
CA ASP A 189 -7.73 -10.08 21.42
C ASP A 189 -7.54 -9.54 19.98
N ILE A 190 -7.89 -10.32 18.96
CA ILE A 190 -7.99 -9.79 17.59
C ILE A 190 -9.24 -8.91 17.47
N LEU A 191 -9.05 -7.69 16.94
CA LEU A 191 -10.16 -6.81 16.56
C LEU A 191 -11.07 -7.51 15.55
N SER A 192 -12.39 -7.37 15.68
CA SER A 192 -13.29 -7.82 14.62
C SER A 192 -13.05 -7.02 13.34
N LEU A 193 -13.23 -7.68 12.19
CA LEU A 193 -13.27 -6.99 10.90
C LEU A 193 -14.57 -6.20 10.82
N LEU A 194 -14.45 -4.89 10.71
CA LEU A 194 -15.60 -3.98 10.63
C LEU A 194 -16.28 -4.08 9.26
N SER A 195 -17.57 -3.78 9.22
CA SER A 195 -18.23 -3.34 8.00
C SER A 195 -17.66 -1.99 7.52
N ALA A 196 -17.92 -1.67 6.26
CA ALA A 196 -17.54 -0.37 5.70
C ALA A 196 -18.22 0.76 6.47
N GLU A 197 -19.52 0.60 6.78
CA GLU A 197 -20.32 1.57 7.51
C GLU A 197 -19.76 1.81 8.94
N GLU A 198 -19.47 0.76 9.71
CA GLU A 198 -18.90 0.89 11.06
C GLU A 198 -17.54 1.62 11.04
N ALA A 199 -16.65 1.26 10.12
CA ALA A 199 -15.34 1.91 10.01
C ALA A 199 -15.46 3.38 9.56
N TYR A 200 -16.39 3.69 8.66
CA TYR A 200 -16.64 5.05 8.19
C TYR A 200 -17.13 5.95 9.33
N GLU A 201 -18.05 5.46 10.18
CA GLU A 201 -18.54 6.21 11.33
C GLU A 201 -17.46 6.49 12.38
N LEU A 202 -16.60 5.50 12.66
CA LEU A 202 -15.48 5.66 13.60
C LEU A 202 -14.48 6.71 13.09
N ASN A 203 -14.14 6.66 11.81
CA ASN A 203 -13.24 7.63 11.18
C ASN A 203 -13.87 9.05 11.12
N GLY A 204 -15.18 9.14 10.89
CA GLY A 204 -15.93 10.41 10.92
C GLY A 204 -16.04 11.03 12.31
N LYS A 205 -16.12 10.22 13.37
CA LYS A 205 -16.05 10.71 14.75
C LYS A 205 -14.68 11.30 15.07
N SER A 206 -13.60 10.68 14.61
CA SER A 206 -12.24 11.17 14.84
C SER A 206 -12.00 12.58 14.28
N THR A 207 -12.54 12.91 13.09
CA THR A 207 -12.41 14.26 12.52
C THR A 207 -13.30 15.29 13.22
N PHE A 208 -14.47 14.88 13.73
CA PHE A 208 -15.36 15.75 14.50
C PHE A 208 -14.72 16.21 15.82
N PHE A 209 -14.03 15.33 16.55
CA PHE A 209 -13.35 15.69 17.79
C PHE A 209 -12.15 16.63 17.59
N ILE A 210 -11.38 16.48 16.50
CA ILE A 210 -10.25 17.39 16.18
C ILE A 210 -10.75 18.82 15.91
N ASN A 211 -11.89 18.96 15.25
CA ASN A 211 -12.48 20.27 14.96
C ASN A 211 -13.00 20.97 16.23
N ILE A 212 -13.55 20.23 17.21
CA ILE A 212 -14.00 20.81 18.49
C ILE A 212 -12.84 21.36 19.32
N ILE A 213 -11.72 20.61 19.39
CA ILE A 213 -10.53 21.06 20.13
C ILE A 213 -9.96 22.34 19.50
N SER A 214 -9.92 22.41 18.17
CA SER A 214 -9.42 23.58 17.44
C SER A 214 -10.28 24.84 17.67
N ILE A 215 -11.61 24.72 17.68
CA ILE A 215 -12.52 25.85 17.86
C ILE A 215 -12.55 26.33 19.32
N SER A 216 -12.47 25.41 20.29
CA SER A 216 -12.48 25.75 21.71
C SER A 216 -11.24 26.55 22.14
N VAL A 217 -10.06 26.25 21.58
CA VAL A 217 -8.82 27.01 21.86
C VAL A 217 -8.92 28.45 21.33
N ILE A 218 -9.53 28.65 20.15
CA ILE A 218 -9.71 29.99 19.56
C ILE A 218 -10.69 30.84 20.39
N MET A 219 -11.79 30.25 20.86
CA MET A 219 -12.77 30.96 21.69
C MET A 219 -12.21 31.40 23.04
N VAL A 220 -11.40 30.56 23.70
CA VAL A 220 -10.75 30.92 24.97
C VAL A 220 -9.72 32.04 24.76
N GLY A 221 -8.92 31.98 23.69
CA GLY A 221 -7.95 33.02 23.36
C GLY A 221 -8.58 34.39 23.11
N MET A 222 -9.72 34.43 22.41
CA MET A 222 -10.49 35.67 22.18
C MET A 222 -10.98 36.29 23.50
N ILE A 223 -11.46 35.47 24.45
CA ILE A 223 -11.89 35.96 25.78
C ILE A 223 -10.74 36.62 26.54
N PHE A 224 -9.53 36.03 26.53
CA PHE A 224 -8.36 36.63 27.18
C PHE A 224 -7.94 37.95 26.54
N ILE A 225 -8.02 38.06 25.20
CA ILE A 225 -7.74 39.31 24.48
C ILE A 225 -8.75 40.40 24.87
N PHE A 226 -10.05 40.08 24.91
CA PHE A 226 -11.09 41.02 25.37
C PHE A 226 -10.86 41.46 26.83
N LEU A 227 -10.44 40.57 27.73
CA LEU A 227 -10.13 40.91 29.12
C LEU A 227 -8.91 41.84 29.23
N ILE A 228 -7.89 41.66 28.39
CA ILE A 228 -6.73 42.55 28.34
C ILE A 228 -7.15 43.95 27.87
N PHE A 229 -7.91 44.05 26.78
CA PHE A 229 -8.40 45.34 26.28
C PHE A 229 -9.34 46.04 27.28
N TYR A 230 -10.22 45.29 27.94
CA TYR A 230 -11.09 45.83 29.00
C TYR A 230 -10.27 46.39 30.17
N LYS A 231 -9.21 45.67 30.60
CA LYS A 231 -8.34 46.12 31.69
C LYS A 231 -7.52 47.35 31.32
N VAL A 232 -7.04 47.46 30.08
CA VAL A 232 -6.28 48.63 29.61
C VAL A 232 -7.17 49.88 29.52
N ASN A 233 -8.40 49.77 29.00
CA ASN A 233 -9.32 50.91 28.91
C ASN A 233 -9.73 51.48 30.27
N LYS A 234 -9.75 50.65 31.33
CA LYS A 234 -10.05 51.13 32.69
C LYS A 234 -8.93 51.96 33.32
N HIS A 235 -7.73 51.96 32.74
CA HIS A 235 -6.59 52.74 33.23
C HIS A 235 -6.46 54.12 32.55
N PHE A 236 -7.33 54.42 31.57
CA PHE A 236 -7.35 55.66 30.77
C PHE A 236 -8.63 56.50 30.97
N ILE A 237 -9.41 56.25 32.03
CA ILE A 237 -10.55 57.08 32.46
C ILE A 237 -10.29 57.57 33.88
#